data_AF-A0A3E2NIK5-F1
#
_entry.id   AF-A0A3E2NIK5-F1
#
_cell.length_a   1.000
_cell.length_b   1.000
_cell.length_c   1.000
_cell.angle_alpha   90.00
_cell.angle_beta   90.00
_cell.angle_gamma   90.00
#
_symmetry.space_group_name_H-M   'P 1'
#
loop_
_entity.id
_entity.type
_entity.pdbx_description
1 polymer ?
#
loop_
_entity_poly.entity_id
_entity_poly.type
_entity_poly.pdbx_seq_one_letter_code
_entity_poly.pdbx_strand_id
1 'polypeptide(L)'
;MQLPDKFMEKMEGLLGDEYRAFLKSYEEDRALGLRINPLKAEPLEFVKNSPFLLEPVPWASEGFYYKAGQRPGKHPYHEAGVYYIQEPSAMAVVELLDPKPGEKILDLCAAPGGKTTHIAGKLKGDGFLLSNEIHPARAKILAQNVERMGISNAVVTNEDSQSLSLKFPEFFDRIVVDAPCSGEGMFRKDEAARLEWSPDHVAVCARRQNEILFHAAEMLKPGGTMVYSTCTFSPEENEQVMEGFLLSHPDFSIVDRGKRPGLSPGMALWSKTGSEELKKTYRIWPHKSEGEGHFLAVLKRGGEAGPERKRSCPSYLKDKSVWKEAEVFLKELLVKPEVFTDRKEYILFGEQLYLLPPEMIDLKGIKTVRPGLHMGTIKKNRFEPSHALALCLKKEDVLQWADIPSDHEDMMKYLKGQTLSAPFSWPARLEQKGWVLILTDGFSIGFGKLAAGILKNHYPKGLRWM
;
A
#
# COMPACT_ATOMS: atom_id res chain seq x y z
N MET A 1 -2.32 -14.46 -27.79
CA MET A 1 -1.46 -14.67 -26.60
C MET A 1 -1.16 -16.16 -26.49
N GLN A 2 0.10 -16.56 -26.25
CA GLN A 2 0.47 -17.97 -26.11
C GLN A 2 0.60 -18.32 -24.63
N LEU A 3 -0.19 -19.29 -24.17
CA LEU A 3 -0.14 -19.83 -22.80
C LEU A 3 0.76 -21.09 -22.77
N PRO A 4 1.39 -21.43 -21.63
CA PRO A 4 2.17 -22.66 -21.53
C PRO A 4 1.32 -23.93 -21.68
N ASP A 5 1.76 -24.90 -22.48
CA ASP A 5 0.98 -26.13 -22.76
C ASP A 5 0.67 -26.93 -21.48
N LYS A 6 1.69 -27.14 -20.63
CA LYS A 6 1.51 -27.81 -19.34
C LYS A 6 0.56 -27.08 -18.39
N PHE A 7 0.45 -25.76 -18.50
CA PHE A 7 -0.53 -24.98 -17.73
C PHE A 7 -1.93 -25.27 -18.26
N MET A 8 -2.11 -25.23 -19.57
CA MET A 8 -3.39 -25.53 -20.22
C MET A 8 -3.89 -26.94 -19.87
N GLU A 9 -3.04 -27.96 -20.02
CA GLU A 9 -3.35 -29.35 -19.66
C GLU A 9 -3.76 -29.49 -18.19
N LYS A 10 -3.00 -28.85 -17.28
CA LYS A 10 -3.30 -28.85 -15.85
C LYS A 10 -4.66 -28.21 -15.56
N MET A 11 -4.92 -27.02 -16.11
CA MET A 11 -6.16 -26.31 -15.87
C MET A 11 -7.38 -26.99 -16.50
N GLU A 12 -7.21 -27.69 -17.63
CA GLU A 12 -8.26 -28.51 -18.23
C GLU A 12 -8.65 -29.67 -17.31
N GLY A 13 -7.66 -30.39 -16.77
CA GLY A 13 -7.90 -31.46 -15.80
C GLY A 13 -8.55 -30.97 -14.50
N LEU A 14 -8.20 -29.78 -14.03
CA LEU A 14 -8.75 -29.22 -12.78
C LEU A 14 -10.16 -28.65 -12.92
N LEU A 15 -10.44 -27.96 -14.04
CA LEU A 15 -11.70 -27.22 -14.22
C LEU A 15 -12.77 -28.03 -14.97
N GLY A 16 -12.39 -29.07 -15.72
CA GLY A 16 -13.32 -29.89 -16.49
C GLY A 16 -14.24 -29.05 -17.38
N ASP A 17 -15.55 -29.11 -17.13
CA ASP A 17 -16.55 -28.38 -17.92
C ASP A 17 -16.38 -26.85 -17.89
N GLU A 18 -15.80 -26.28 -16.83
CA GLU A 18 -15.56 -24.84 -16.71
C GLU A 18 -14.31 -24.38 -17.50
N TYR A 19 -13.46 -25.30 -17.95
CA TYR A 19 -12.19 -24.98 -18.60
C TYR A 19 -12.36 -24.10 -19.85
N ARG A 20 -13.38 -24.37 -20.68
CA ARG A 20 -13.63 -23.60 -21.90
C ARG A 20 -13.96 -22.13 -21.60
N ALA A 21 -14.74 -21.87 -20.55
CA ALA A 21 -15.05 -20.51 -20.12
C ALA A 21 -13.80 -19.82 -19.55
N PHE A 22 -13.01 -20.54 -18.75
CA PHE A 22 -11.72 -20.04 -18.26
C PHE A 22 -10.77 -19.66 -19.40
N LEU A 23 -10.60 -20.52 -20.39
CA LEU A 23 -9.72 -20.24 -21.53
C LEU A 23 -10.19 -19.01 -22.33
N LYS A 24 -11.50 -18.88 -22.55
CA LYS A 24 -12.08 -17.72 -23.25
C LYS A 24 -11.80 -16.40 -22.54
N SER A 25 -11.71 -16.38 -21.20
CA SER A 25 -11.39 -15.15 -20.44
C SER A 25 -10.01 -14.55 -20.78
N TYR A 26 -9.10 -15.31 -21.40
CA TYR A 26 -7.82 -14.81 -21.90
C TYR A 26 -7.93 -14.04 -23.22
N GLU A 27 -9.07 -14.11 -23.91
CA GLU A 27 -9.37 -13.34 -25.12
C GLU A 27 -10.01 -11.99 -24.80
N GLU A 28 -10.48 -11.81 -23.56
CA GLU A 28 -11.15 -10.61 -23.09
C GLU A 28 -10.15 -9.53 -22.64
N ASP A 29 -10.60 -8.27 -22.67
CA ASP A 29 -9.81 -7.16 -22.15
C ASP A 29 -9.60 -7.30 -20.63
N ARG A 30 -8.41 -6.89 -20.18
CA ARG A 30 -8.05 -6.92 -18.75
C ARG A 30 -8.93 -5.98 -17.92
N ALA A 31 -9.16 -6.37 -16.67
CA ALA A 31 -9.84 -5.50 -15.71
C ALA A 31 -8.92 -4.35 -15.29
N LEU A 32 -9.43 -3.12 -15.35
CA LEU A 32 -8.69 -1.91 -14.99
C LEU A 32 -9.32 -1.30 -13.74
N GLY A 33 -8.56 -1.27 -12.65
CA GLY A 33 -9.03 -0.79 -11.35
C GLY A 33 -8.21 0.35 -10.77
N LEU A 34 -8.89 1.23 -10.04
CA LEU A 34 -8.27 2.17 -9.12
C LEU A 34 -8.99 2.13 -7.77
N ARG A 35 -8.27 2.46 -6.71
CA ARG A 35 -8.81 2.52 -5.35
C ARG A 35 -8.59 3.90 -4.78
N ILE A 36 -9.67 4.54 -4.35
CA ILE A 36 -9.61 5.88 -3.73
C ILE A 36 -8.84 5.79 -2.42
N ASN A 37 -8.07 6.84 -2.11
CA ASN A 37 -7.33 6.99 -0.87
C ASN A 37 -8.18 7.72 0.18
N PRO A 38 -8.69 7.03 1.23
CA PRO A 38 -9.49 7.66 2.27
C PRO A 38 -8.75 8.72 3.10
N LEU A 39 -7.41 8.75 3.04
CA LEU A 39 -6.62 9.81 3.69
C LEU A 39 -6.79 11.17 2.98
N LYS A 40 -7.21 11.15 1.71
CA LYS A 40 -7.31 12.32 0.84
C LYS A 40 -8.75 12.67 0.48
N ALA A 41 -9.54 11.67 0.12
CA ALA A 41 -10.88 11.88 -0.41
C ALA A 41 -11.86 10.83 0.12
N GLU A 42 -13.09 11.25 0.38
CA GLU A 42 -14.20 10.33 0.61
C GLU A 42 -14.62 9.70 -0.73
N PRO A 43 -14.62 8.35 -0.86
CA PRO A 43 -14.82 7.67 -2.15
C PRO A 43 -16.09 8.07 -2.91
N LEU A 44 -17.23 8.15 -2.22
CA LEU A 44 -18.50 8.48 -2.85
C LEU A 44 -18.57 9.94 -3.32
N GLU A 45 -17.93 10.86 -2.62
CA GLU A 45 -17.87 12.27 -3.05
C GLU A 45 -16.90 12.45 -4.23
N PHE A 46 -15.78 11.71 -4.23
CA PHE A 46 -14.85 11.74 -5.35
C PHE A 46 -15.49 11.24 -6.66
N VAL A 47 -16.25 10.15 -6.60
CA VAL A 47 -16.88 9.55 -7.79
C VAL A 47 -17.86 10.52 -8.47
N LYS A 48 -18.62 11.31 -7.70
CA LYS A 48 -19.59 12.28 -8.25
C LYS A 48 -18.95 13.32 -9.18
N ASN A 49 -17.71 13.73 -8.87
CA ASN A 49 -16.97 14.75 -9.59
C ASN A 49 -15.72 14.18 -10.27
N SER A 50 -15.68 12.87 -10.49
CA SER A 50 -14.49 12.23 -11.06
C SER A 50 -14.35 12.63 -12.54
N PRO A 51 -13.13 12.94 -13.01
CA PRO A 51 -12.88 13.09 -14.45
C PRO A 51 -12.87 11.74 -15.19
N PHE A 52 -13.10 10.64 -14.45
CA PHE A 52 -13.08 9.28 -14.94
C PHE A 52 -14.48 8.66 -14.86
N LEU A 53 -14.80 7.77 -15.81
CA LEU A 53 -15.99 6.93 -15.69
C LEU A 53 -15.65 5.76 -14.78
N LEU A 54 -16.27 5.74 -13.60
CA LEU A 54 -15.99 4.79 -12.51
C LEU A 54 -17.21 3.92 -12.20
N GLU A 55 -16.98 2.61 -12.14
CA GLU A 55 -17.99 1.61 -11.74
C GLU A 55 -17.50 0.88 -10.48
N PRO A 56 -18.35 0.63 -9.47
CA PRO A 56 -17.88 0.06 -8.20
C PRO A 56 -17.41 -1.39 -8.34
N VAL A 57 -16.32 -1.74 -7.63
CA VAL A 57 -15.86 -3.12 -7.48
C VAL A 57 -16.68 -3.82 -6.38
N PRO A 58 -17.38 -4.93 -6.66
CA PRO A 58 -18.36 -5.51 -5.72
C PRO A 58 -17.83 -5.92 -4.34
N TRP A 59 -16.53 -6.21 -4.26
CA TRP A 59 -15.87 -6.68 -3.05
C TRP A 59 -14.92 -5.65 -2.42
N ALA A 60 -14.84 -4.42 -2.95
CA ALA A 60 -13.96 -3.38 -2.45
C ALA A 60 -14.67 -2.03 -2.35
N SER A 61 -14.92 -1.60 -1.11
CA SER A 61 -15.70 -0.39 -0.82
C SER A 61 -15.10 0.90 -1.39
N GLU A 62 -13.78 0.99 -1.49
CA GLU A 62 -13.08 2.13 -2.10
C GLU A 62 -12.57 1.83 -3.53
N GLY A 63 -12.92 0.68 -4.09
CA GLY A 63 -12.46 0.18 -5.38
C GLY A 63 -13.42 0.47 -6.52
N PHE A 64 -12.87 0.92 -7.65
CA PHE A 64 -13.63 1.23 -8.85
C PHE A 64 -12.93 0.72 -10.10
N TYR A 65 -13.70 0.13 -11.01
CA TYR A 65 -13.30 -0.08 -12.39
C TYR A 65 -13.24 1.24 -13.15
N TYR A 66 -12.30 1.37 -14.07
CA TYR A 66 -12.27 2.45 -15.05
C TYR A 66 -12.12 1.86 -16.46
N LYS A 67 -12.64 2.56 -17.48
CA LYS A 67 -12.63 2.03 -18.86
C LYS A 67 -11.28 2.22 -19.55
N ALA A 68 -11.00 1.34 -20.51
CA ALA A 68 -9.87 1.47 -21.42
C ALA A 68 -9.86 2.85 -22.12
N GLY A 69 -8.66 3.39 -22.37
CA GLY A 69 -8.48 4.73 -22.95
C GLY A 69 -8.36 5.84 -21.90
N GLN A 70 -8.92 5.68 -20.71
CA GLN A 70 -8.68 6.58 -19.59
C GLN A 70 -7.24 6.41 -19.06
N ARG A 71 -6.59 7.51 -18.68
CA ARG A 71 -5.18 7.53 -18.24
C ARG A 71 -5.03 8.09 -16.82
N PRO A 72 -5.62 7.45 -15.79
CA PRO A 72 -5.53 7.94 -14.41
C PRO A 72 -4.07 8.09 -13.94
N GLY A 73 -3.15 7.26 -14.43
CA GLY A 73 -1.72 7.39 -14.10
C GLY A 73 -1.02 8.63 -14.67
N LYS A 74 -1.67 9.40 -15.55
CA LYS A 74 -1.17 10.66 -16.14
C LYS A 74 -2.10 11.82 -15.79
N HIS A 75 -2.48 11.92 -14.51
CA HIS A 75 -3.37 12.95 -14.01
C HIS A 75 -2.80 13.56 -12.71
N PRO A 76 -2.96 14.87 -12.44
CA PRO A 76 -2.49 15.48 -11.19
C PRO A 76 -2.97 14.74 -9.92
N TYR A 77 -4.18 14.20 -9.93
CA TYR A 77 -4.72 13.37 -8.84
C TYR A 77 -3.89 12.13 -8.50
N HIS A 78 -3.21 11.52 -9.49
CA HIS A 78 -2.32 10.40 -9.22
C HIS A 78 -1.06 10.87 -8.48
N GLU A 79 -0.50 12.01 -8.88
CA GLU A 79 0.65 12.63 -8.21
C GLU A 79 0.31 13.12 -6.79
N ALA A 80 -0.91 13.61 -6.58
CA ALA A 80 -1.42 14.01 -5.27
C ALA A 80 -1.84 12.83 -4.37
N GLY A 81 -1.74 11.59 -4.87
CA GLY A 81 -2.05 10.38 -4.12
C GLY A 81 -3.53 10.19 -3.80
N VAL A 82 -4.43 10.75 -4.62
CA VAL A 82 -5.90 10.68 -4.41
C VAL A 82 -6.41 9.25 -4.60
N TYR A 83 -5.72 8.45 -5.41
CA TYR A 83 -6.01 7.04 -5.62
C TYR A 83 -4.75 6.23 -5.93
N TYR A 84 -4.87 4.92 -5.81
CA TYR A 84 -3.89 3.94 -6.23
C TYR A 84 -4.45 3.11 -7.39
N ILE A 85 -3.69 2.94 -8.48
CA ILE A 85 -4.09 2.06 -9.58
C ILE A 85 -3.79 0.62 -9.16
N GLN A 86 -4.83 -0.15 -8.86
CA GLN A 86 -4.73 -1.51 -8.36
C GLN A 86 -5.65 -2.41 -9.18
N GLU A 87 -5.18 -3.61 -9.49
CA GLU A 87 -6.01 -4.63 -10.11
C GLU A 87 -7.19 -5.00 -9.16
N PRO A 88 -8.44 -5.10 -9.65
CA PRO A 88 -9.63 -5.29 -8.83
C PRO A 88 -9.60 -6.52 -7.90
N SER A 89 -9.15 -7.68 -8.38
CA SER A 89 -9.11 -8.91 -7.55
C SER A 89 -8.14 -8.76 -6.36
N ALA A 90 -7.04 -8.05 -6.55
CA ALA A 90 -6.08 -7.74 -5.49
C ALA A 90 -6.63 -6.83 -4.37
N MET A 91 -7.75 -6.12 -4.59
CA MET A 91 -8.37 -5.26 -3.58
C MET A 91 -9.07 -6.07 -2.48
N ALA A 92 -9.48 -7.32 -2.77
CA ALA A 92 -10.17 -8.19 -1.81
C ALA A 92 -9.29 -8.55 -0.59
N VAL A 93 -7.96 -8.53 -0.74
CA VAL A 93 -7.00 -8.92 0.30
C VAL A 93 -7.18 -8.13 1.58
N VAL A 94 -7.22 -6.79 1.47
CA VAL A 94 -7.28 -5.93 2.65
C VAL A 94 -8.73 -5.77 3.14
N GLU A 95 -9.71 -5.89 2.26
CA GLU A 95 -11.13 -5.95 2.65
C GLU A 95 -11.44 -7.16 3.54
N LEU A 96 -10.86 -8.33 3.22
CA LEU A 96 -11.01 -9.53 4.04
C LEU A 96 -10.17 -9.49 5.33
N LEU A 97 -9.02 -8.79 5.31
CA LEU A 97 -8.21 -8.56 6.50
C LEU A 97 -8.95 -7.70 7.53
N ASP A 98 -9.70 -6.71 7.04
CA ASP A 98 -10.47 -5.75 7.84
C ASP A 98 -9.62 -5.02 8.93
N PRO A 99 -8.59 -4.24 8.52
CA PRO A 99 -7.82 -3.38 9.42
C PRO A 99 -8.68 -2.37 10.17
N LYS A 100 -8.32 -2.08 11.44
CA LYS A 100 -8.96 -1.02 12.23
C LYS A 100 -7.95 0.03 12.69
N PRO A 101 -8.34 1.31 12.78
CA PRO A 101 -7.54 2.36 13.41
C PRO A 101 -6.97 1.91 14.78
N GLY A 102 -5.71 2.25 15.03
CA GLY A 102 -4.99 1.92 16.27
C GLY A 102 -4.27 0.57 16.28
N GLU A 103 -4.47 -0.28 15.26
CA GLU A 103 -3.86 -1.60 15.19
C GLU A 103 -2.42 -1.57 14.65
N LYS A 104 -1.62 -2.56 15.06
CA LYS A 104 -0.28 -2.83 14.50
C LYS A 104 -0.39 -3.86 13.39
N ILE A 105 -0.05 -3.46 12.17
CA ILE A 105 -0.25 -4.27 10.97
C ILE A 105 1.06 -4.46 10.21
N LEU A 106 1.27 -5.67 9.71
CA LEU A 106 2.38 -6.03 8.82
C LEU A 106 1.87 -6.32 7.41
N ASP A 107 2.44 -5.68 6.41
CA ASP A 107 2.42 -6.12 5.02
C ASP A 107 3.80 -6.73 4.70
N LEU A 108 3.89 -8.06 4.69
CA LEU A 108 5.19 -8.76 4.71
C LEU A 108 5.87 -8.81 3.33
N CYS A 109 5.10 -8.70 2.26
CA CYS A 109 5.54 -8.77 0.85
C CYS A 109 4.95 -7.59 0.06
N ALA A 110 5.32 -6.39 0.49
CA ALA A 110 4.52 -5.19 0.31
C ALA A 110 4.63 -4.52 -1.06
N ALA A 111 5.74 -4.67 -1.80
CA ALA A 111 5.91 -3.87 -3.01
C ALA A 111 5.02 -4.37 -4.16
N PRO A 112 4.49 -3.47 -5.01
CA PRO A 112 4.80 -2.04 -5.11
C PRO A 112 4.02 -1.14 -4.13
N GLY A 113 3.21 -1.69 -3.22
CA GLY A 113 2.51 -0.93 -2.17
C GLY A 113 0.99 -0.89 -2.30
N GLY A 114 0.39 -1.68 -3.20
CA GLY A 114 -1.07 -1.71 -3.37
C GLY A 114 -1.81 -2.07 -2.07
N LYS A 115 -1.36 -3.12 -1.37
CA LYS A 115 -1.95 -3.57 -0.10
C LYS A 115 -1.58 -2.64 1.06
N THR A 116 -0.30 -2.30 1.21
CA THR A 116 0.19 -1.28 2.15
C THR A 116 -0.65 0.00 2.13
N THR A 117 -0.91 0.56 0.94
CA THR A 117 -1.68 1.81 0.83
C THR A 117 -3.16 1.62 1.12
N HIS A 118 -3.69 0.40 0.97
CA HIS A 118 -5.08 0.08 1.35
C HIS A 118 -5.19 0.02 2.87
N ILE A 119 -4.24 -0.66 3.51
CA ILE A 119 -4.15 -0.79 4.96
C ILE A 119 -4.05 0.60 5.58
N ALA A 120 -3.15 1.45 5.09
CA ALA A 120 -3.00 2.81 5.57
C ALA A 120 -4.30 3.63 5.45
N GLY A 121 -5.04 3.47 4.34
CA GLY A 121 -6.36 4.08 4.14
C GLY A 121 -7.37 3.64 5.19
N LYS A 122 -7.39 2.35 5.56
CA LYS A 122 -8.27 1.80 6.61
C LYS A 122 -7.84 2.21 8.03
N LEU A 123 -6.54 2.36 8.27
CA LEU A 123 -5.97 2.84 9.54
C LEU A 123 -6.23 4.33 9.80
N LYS A 124 -6.45 5.13 8.74
CA LYS A 124 -6.72 6.58 8.83
C LYS A 124 -5.66 7.36 9.63
N GLY A 125 -4.40 6.94 9.54
CA GLY A 125 -3.27 7.56 10.24
C GLY A 125 -3.13 7.19 11.73
N ASP A 126 -3.99 6.31 12.24
CA ASP A 126 -3.96 5.82 13.62
C ASP A 126 -3.50 4.36 13.69
N GLY A 127 -2.61 4.05 14.63
CA GLY A 127 -1.90 2.77 14.70
C GLY A 127 -0.64 2.74 13.85
N PHE A 128 -0.14 1.54 13.57
CA PHE A 128 1.19 1.31 13.02
C PHE A 128 1.17 0.35 11.83
N LEU A 129 1.88 0.71 10.77
CA LEU A 129 2.06 -0.14 9.60
C LEU A 129 3.54 -0.41 9.33
N LEU A 130 3.94 -1.69 9.35
CA LEU A 130 5.23 -2.13 8.82
C LEU A 130 5.02 -2.74 7.44
N SER A 131 5.75 -2.24 6.44
CA SER A 131 5.70 -2.70 5.05
C SER A 131 7.06 -3.20 4.64
N ASN A 132 7.20 -4.51 4.45
CA ASN A 132 8.47 -5.14 4.12
C ASN A 132 8.54 -5.55 2.65
N GLU A 133 9.69 -5.34 2.03
CA GLU A 133 9.98 -5.85 0.69
C GLU A 133 11.41 -6.36 0.62
N ILE A 134 11.60 -7.62 0.27
CA ILE A 134 12.92 -8.26 0.25
C ILE A 134 13.84 -7.74 -0.87
N HIS A 135 13.28 -7.32 -2.02
CA HIS A 135 14.05 -6.83 -3.15
C HIS A 135 14.36 -5.32 -3.03
N PRO A 136 15.63 -4.90 -2.91
CA PRO A 136 15.97 -3.51 -2.59
C PRO A 136 15.43 -2.47 -3.58
N ALA A 137 15.38 -2.79 -4.88
CA ALA A 137 14.84 -1.86 -5.87
C ALA A 137 13.32 -1.69 -5.74
N ARG A 138 12.61 -2.77 -5.40
CA ARG A 138 11.16 -2.73 -5.19
C ARG A 138 10.80 -2.05 -3.87
N ALA A 139 11.64 -2.17 -2.85
CA ALA A 139 11.48 -1.48 -1.57
C ALA A 139 11.55 0.05 -1.73
N LYS A 140 12.37 0.54 -2.66
CA LYS A 140 12.40 1.96 -3.04
C LYS A 140 11.09 2.40 -3.70
N ILE A 141 10.54 1.60 -4.61
CA ILE A 141 9.23 1.88 -5.25
C ILE A 141 8.11 1.89 -4.21
N LEU A 142 8.12 0.94 -3.29
CA LEU A 142 7.21 0.90 -2.15
C LEU A 142 7.29 2.19 -1.31
N ALA A 143 8.50 2.62 -0.93
CA ALA A 143 8.70 3.86 -0.18
C ALA A 143 8.22 5.11 -0.93
N GLN A 144 8.40 5.16 -2.26
CA GLN A 144 7.86 6.23 -3.12
C GLN A 144 6.33 6.24 -3.15
N ASN A 145 5.68 5.07 -3.21
CA ASN A 145 4.22 5.00 -3.14
C ASN A 145 3.69 5.34 -1.74
N VAL A 146 4.37 4.94 -0.67
CA VAL A 146 4.04 5.36 0.71
C VAL A 146 4.09 6.88 0.83
N GLU A 147 5.12 7.51 0.26
CA GLU A 147 5.23 8.96 0.16
C GLU A 147 4.09 9.60 -0.63
N ARG A 148 3.91 9.16 -1.88
CA ARG A 148 2.91 9.71 -2.82
C ARG A 148 1.51 9.70 -2.22
N MET A 149 1.17 8.65 -1.48
CA MET A 149 -0.14 8.44 -0.88
C MET A 149 -0.34 9.21 0.45
N GLY A 150 0.64 10.00 0.89
CA GLY A 150 0.55 10.84 2.09
C GLY A 150 0.52 10.04 3.40
N ILE A 151 1.13 8.85 3.42
CA ILE A 151 1.06 7.95 4.57
C ILE A 151 2.14 8.33 5.61
N SER A 152 1.71 8.65 6.83
CA SER A 152 2.58 9.12 7.92
C SER A 152 2.94 8.06 8.94
N ASN A 153 2.11 7.02 9.10
CA ASN A 153 2.26 5.98 10.13
C ASN A 153 2.84 4.65 9.60
N ALA A 154 3.50 4.68 8.44
CA ALA A 154 4.11 3.50 7.83
C ALA A 154 5.65 3.53 7.87
N VAL A 155 6.22 2.35 8.11
CA VAL A 155 7.66 2.08 8.06
C VAL A 155 7.95 1.08 6.94
N VAL A 156 8.96 1.37 6.12
CA VAL A 156 9.39 0.49 5.03
C VAL A 156 10.73 -0.16 5.37
N THR A 157 10.75 -1.49 5.39
CA THR A 157 11.96 -2.29 5.62
C THR A 157 12.34 -3.10 4.39
N ASN A 158 13.60 -3.53 4.35
CA ASN A 158 14.14 -4.40 3.32
C ASN A 158 14.85 -5.60 3.95
N GLU A 159 14.07 -6.55 4.44
CA GLU A 159 14.53 -7.74 5.15
C GLU A 159 13.86 -9.01 4.63
N ASP A 160 14.46 -10.16 4.92
CA ASP A 160 13.80 -11.46 4.81
C ASP A 160 12.83 -11.69 6.00
N SER A 161 11.91 -12.64 5.85
CA SER A 161 10.87 -12.90 6.87
C SER A 161 11.42 -13.45 8.19
N GLN A 162 12.53 -14.19 8.15
CA GLN A 162 13.16 -14.77 9.34
C GLN A 162 13.79 -13.67 10.20
N SER A 163 14.56 -12.77 9.58
CA SER A 163 15.16 -11.61 10.26
C SER A 163 14.10 -10.73 10.92
N LEU A 164 12.94 -10.54 10.27
CA LEU A 164 11.81 -9.84 10.87
C LEU A 164 11.16 -10.59 12.02
N SER A 165 10.96 -11.91 11.92
CA SER A 165 10.28 -12.68 12.98
C SER A 165 11.04 -12.68 14.30
N LEU A 166 12.37 -12.69 14.23
CA LEU A 166 13.24 -12.51 15.40
C LEU A 166 13.05 -11.15 16.09
N LYS A 167 12.72 -10.11 15.32
CA LYS A 167 12.59 -8.74 15.82
C LYS A 167 11.17 -8.42 16.31
N PHE A 168 10.17 -8.99 15.66
CA PHE A 168 8.75 -8.69 15.89
C PHE A 168 7.92 -9.90 16.37
N PRO A 169 8.39 -10.73 17.33
CA PRO A 169 7.61 -11.86 17.79
C PRO A 169 6.34 -11.36 18.49
N GLU A 170 5.19 -11.90 18.11
CA GLU A 170 3.86 -11.56 18.64
C GLU A 170 3.65 -10.03 18.74
N PHE A 171 3.91 -9.32 17.66
CA PHE A 171 3.82 -7.86 17.63
C PHE A 171 2.59 -7.33 16.92
N PHE A 172 2.13 -8.04 15.87
CA PHE A 172 1.09 -7.53 14.99
C PHE A 172 -0.27 -8.09 15.35
N ASP A 173 -1.25 -7.21 15.36
CA ASP A 173 -2.66 -7.57 15.46
C ASP A 173 -3.14 -8.21 14.15
N ARG A 174 -2.58 -7.76 13.02
CA ARG A 174 -2.89 -8.24 11.68
C ARG A 174 -1.68 -8.37 10.77
N ILE A 175 -1.71 -9.37 9.88
CA ILE A 175 -0.65 -9.59 8.88
C ILE A 175 -1.27 -9.86 7.51
N VAL A 176 -0.74 -9.21 6.47
CA VAL A 176 -0.92 -9.62 5.07
C VAL A 176 0.32 -10.39 4.62
N VAL A 177 0.08 -11.58 4.09
CA VAL A 177 1.06 -12.39 3.37
C VAL A 177 0.57 -12.52 1.92
N ASP A 178 0.84 -11.49 1.12
CA ASP A 178 0.63 -11.51 -0.34
C ASP A 178 1.84 -12.17 -0.99
N ALA A 179 1.83 -13.50 -1.03
CA ALA A 179 3.05 -14.26 -1.21
C ALA A 179 3.56 -14.22 -2.66
N PRO A 180 4.90 -14.20 -2.87
CA PRO A 180 5.48 -14.48 -4.16
C PRO A 180 4.98 -15.84 -4.67
N CYS A 181 4.41 -15.86 -5.87
CA CYS A 181 3.79 -17.04 -6.47
C CYS A 181 4.14 -17.15 -7.95
N SER A 182 3.72 -18.23 -8.58
CA SER A 182 3.92 -18.48 -10.02
C SER A 182 3.21 -17.47 -10.93
N GLY A 183 2.29 -16.65 -10.40
CA GLY A 183 1.73 -15.49 -11.08
C GLY A 183 0.83 -15.82 -12.28
N GLU A 184 0.14 -16.96 -12.26
CA GLU A 184 -0.73 -17.38 -13.37
C GLU A 184 -1.85 -16.37 -13.70
N GLY A 185 -2.38 -15.65 -12.70
CA GLY A 185 -3.33 -14.56 -12.89
C GLY A 185 -2.73 -13.33 -13.59
N MET A 186 -1.41 -13.23 -13.67
CA MET A 186 -0.71 -12.14 -14.37
C MET A 186 -0.52 -12.42 -15.85
N PHE A 187 -0.84 -13.61 -16.36
CA PHE A 187 -0.57 -14.01 -17.74
C PHE A 187 -1.21 -13.10 -18.79
N ARG A 188 -2.37 -12.48 -18.53
CA ARG A 188 -2.98 -11.50 -19.44
C ARG A 188 -2.20 -10.18 -19.50
N LYS A 189 -1.44 -9.86 -18.45
CA LYS A 189 -0.77 -8.55 -18.25
C LYS A 189 0.73 -8.60 -18.48
N ASP A 190 1.37 -9.72 -18.19
CA ASP A 190 2.82 -9.85 -18.14
C ASP A 190 3.29 -11.06 -18.94
N GLU A 191 4.05 -10.79 -19.99
CA GLU A 191 4.66 -11.83 -20.83
C GLU A 191 5.78 -12.57 -20.11
N ALA A 192 6.55 -11.89 -19.26
CA ALA A 192 7.62 -12.52 -18.50
C ALA A 192 7.05 -13.60 -17.57
N ALA A 193 5.91 -13.33 -16.93
CA ALA A 193 5.22 -14.31 -16.09
C ALA A 193 4.89 -15.60 -16.86
N ARG A 194 4.50 -15.51 -18.15
CA ARG A 194 4.23 -16.69 -18.98
C ARG A 194 5.50 -17.46 -19.32
N LEU A 195 6.58 -16.76 -19.65
CA LEU A 195 7.85 -17.36 -20.07
C LEU A 195 8.60 -18.02 -18.90
N GLU A 196 8.46 -17.48 -17.69
CA GLU A 196 9.10 -18.01 -16.48
C GLU A 196 8.28 -19.11 -15.78
N TRP A 197 7.05 -19.33 -16.23
CA TRP A 197 6.18 -20.33 -15.60
C TRP A 197 6.61 -21.76 -15.93
N SER A 198 6.63 -22.62 -14.91
CA SER A 198 6.82 -24.05 -15.03
C SER A 198 6.29 -24.78 -13.78
N PRO A 199 6.00 -26.09 -13.86
CA PRO A 199 5.65 -26.88 -12.68
C PRO A 199 6.72 -26.85 -11.57
N ASP A 200 8.00 -26.81 -11.95
CA ASP A 200 9.09 -26.69 -10.98
C ASP A 200 9.09 -25.32 -10.28
N HIS A 201 8.79 -24.25 -11.02
CA HIS A 201 8.64 -22.91 -10.45
C HIS A 201 7.47 -22.86 -9.46
N VAL A 202 6.32 -23.45 -9.80
CA VAL A 202 5.18 -23.61 -8.88
C VAL A 202 5.62 -24.30 -7.58
N ALA A 203 6.37 -25.40 -7.66
CA ALA A 203 6.84 -26.12 -6.48
C ALA A 203 7.86 -25.31 -5.64
N VAL A 204 8.72 -24.52 -6.28
CA VAL A 204 9.64 -23.58 -5.61
C VAL A 204 8.84 -22.49 -4.87
N CYS A 205 7.82 -21.91 -5.51
CA CYS A 205 6.95 -20.92 -4.90
C CYS A 205 6.21 -21.49 -3.68
N ALA A 206 5.63 -22.68 -3.80
CA ALA A 206 4.95 -23.34 -2.68
C ALA A 206 5.87 -23.56 -1.46
N ARG A 207 7.12 -23.97 -1.67
CA ARG A 207 8.09 -24.09 -0.56
C ARG A 207 8.38 -22.75 0.10
N ARG A 208 8.65 -21.71 -0.70
CA ARG A 208 8.89 -20.36 -0.20
C ARG A 208 7.67 -19.80 0.55
N GLN A 209 6.46 -20.05 0.06
CA GLN A 209 5.20 -19.64 0.72
C GLN A 209 5.07 -20.26 2.12
N ASN A 210 5.41 -21.54 2.27
CA ASN A 210 5.42 -22.20 3.58
C ASN A 210 6.45 -21.58 4.54
N GLU A 211 7.67 -21.27 4.07
CA GLU A 211 8.70 -20.60 4.88
C GLU A 211 8.23 -19.21 5.35
N ILE A 212 7.65 -18.42 4.45
CA ILE A 212 7.14 -17.08 4.78
C ILE A 212 6.00 -17.16 5.80
N LEU A 213 5.06 -18.10 5.61
CA LEU A 213 3.92 -18.29 6.52
C LEU A 213 4.35 -18.73 7.91
N PHE A 214 5.36 -19.60 8.01
CA PHE A 214 5.93 -20.02 9.29
C PHE A 214 6.42 -18.79 10.10
N HIS A 215 7.21 -17.94 9.48
CA HIS A 215 7.71 -16.71 10.13
C HIS A 215 6.61 -15.68 10.39
N ALA A 216 5.62 -15.57 9.50
CA ALA A 216 4.46 -14.71 9.72
C ALA A 216 3.66 -15.13 10.96
N ALA A 217 3.49 -16.44 11.18
CA ALA A 217 2.80 -16.97 12.36
C ALA A 217 3.50 -16.58 13.68
N GLU A 218 4.84 -16.58 13.71
CA GLU A 218 5.64 -16.15 14.88
C GLU A 218 5.43 -14.66 15.23
N MET A 219 5.17 -13.83 14.21
CA MET A 219 4.99 -12.38 14.36
C MET A 219 3.56 -11.98 14.75
N LEU A 220 2.58 -12.86 14.51
CA LEU A 220 1.18 -12.60 14.79
C LEU A 220 0.87 -12.79 16.28
N LYS A 221 0.20 -11.84 16.91
CA LYS A 221 -0.28 -12.01 18.30
C LYS A 221 -1.28 -13.18 18.42
N PRO A 222 -1.38 -13.83 19.60
CA PRO A 222 -2.56 -14.62 19.94
C PRO A 222 -3.84 -13.79 19.76
N GLY A 223 -4.87 -14.37 19.15
CA GLY A 223 -6.07 -13.65 18.76
C GLY A 223 -5.88 -12.74 17.53
N GLY A 224 -4.71 -12.69 16.91
CA GLY A 224 -4.45 -11.92 15.70
C GLY A 224 -5.05 -12.56 14.44
N THR A 225 -5.20 -11.76 13.37
CA THR A 225 -5.75 -12.21 12.09
C THR A 225 -4.72 -12.07 10.97
N MET A 226 -4.55 -13.09 10.13
CA MET A 226 -3.67 -13.07 8.98
C MET A 226 -4.46 -13.32 7.71
N VAL A 227 -4.13 -12.63 6.62
CA VAL A 227 -4.63 -12.98 5.28
C VAL A 227 -3.45 -13.49 4.46
N TYR A 228 -3.58 -14.72 3.98
CA TYR A 228 -2.73 -15.27 2.93
C TYR A 228 -3.39 -15.01 1.58
N SER A 229 -2.62 -14.51 0.61
CA SER A 229 -3.10 -14.36 -0.76
C SER A 229 -2.04 -14.68 -1.80
N THR A 230 -2.50 -15.09 -2.98
CA THR A 230 -1.69 -15.28 -4.17
C THR A 230 -2.44 -14.78 -5.40
N CYS A 231 -1.72 -14.45 -6.47
CA CYS A 231 -2.28 -14.19 -7.80
C CYS A 231 -2.07 -15.37 -8.76
N THR A 232 -2.17 -16.61 -8.25
CA THR A 232 -2.03 -17.85 -9.03
C THR A 232 -3.25 -18.76 -8.86
N PHE A 233 -3.51 -19.62 -9.84
CA PHE A 233 -4.62 -20.58 -9.79
C PHE A 233 -4.21 -21.93 -9.21
N SER A 234 -2.91 -22.24 -9.24
CA SER A 234 -2.28 -23.47 -8.78
C SER A 234 -2.73 -23.94 -7.37
N PRO A 235 -3.36 -25.12 -7.24
CA PRO A 235 -3.66 -25.76 -5.95
C PRO A 235 -2.46 -25.91 -5.00
N GLU A 236 -1.28 -26.18 -5.58
CA GLU A 236 -0.03 -26.45 -4.87
C GLU A 236 0.46 -25.23 -4.08
N GLU A 237 0.08 -24.03 -4.51
CA GLU A 237 0.40 -22.75 -3.87
C GLU A 237 -0.76 -22.21 -3.03
N ASN A 238 -1.95 -22.79 -3.17
CA ASN A 238 -3.19 -22.30 -2.58
C ASN A 238 -3.69 -23.28 -1.51
N GLU A 239 -4.60 -24.17 -1.86
CA GLU A 239 -5.21 -25.14 -0.95
C GLU A 239 -4.18 -26.02 -0.24
N GLN A 240 -3.14 -26.47 -0.93
CA GLN A 240 -2.15 -27.38 -0.34
C GLN A 240 -1.20 -26.66 0.62
N VAL A 241 -0.84 -25.40 0.36
CA VAL A 241 -0.09 -24.57 1.32
C VAL A 241 -0.94 -24.33 2.55
N MET A 242 -2.22 -23.98 2.38
CA MET A 242 -3.13 -23.75 3.51
C MET A 242 -3.36 -25.01 4.34
N GLU A 243 -3.56 -26.16 3.70
CA GLU A 243 -3.68 -27.44 4.40
C GLU A 243 -2.40 -27.77 5.20
N GLY A 244 -1.23 -27.65 4.57
CA GLY A 244 0.06 -27.89 5.24
C GLY A 244 0.31 -26.94 6.41
N PHE A 245 -0.06 -25.67 6.26
CA PHE A 245 0.04 -24.67 7.31
C PHE A 245 -0.84 -25.02 8.52
N LEU A 246 -2.13 -25.33 8.29
CA LEU A 246 -3.08 -25.66 9.36
C LEU A 246 -2.70 -26.95 10.11
N LEU A 247 -2.16 -27.95 9.41
CA LEU A 247 -1.66 -29.18 10.03
C LEU A 247 -0.45 -28.91 10.95
N SER A 248 0.39 -27.94 10.59
CA SER A 248 1.61 -27.60 11.33
C SER A 248 1.37 -26.56 12.44
N HIS A 249 0.25 -25.85 12.40
CA HIS A 249 -0.12 -24.79 13.33
C HIS A 249 -1.54 -25.00 13.86
N PRO A 250 -1.74 -25.93 14.81
CA PRO A 250 -3.07 -26.31 15.31
C PRO A 250 -3.77 -25.19 16.10
N ASP A 251 -3.06 -24.12 16.46
CA ASP A 251 -3.63 -22.90 17.03
C ASP A 251 -4.24 -21.97 15.96
N PHE A 252 -4.13 -22.29 14.67
CA PHE A 252 -4.74 -21.51 13.59
C PHE A 252 -5.99 -22.17 13.02
N SER A 253 -6.93 -21.35 12.57
CA SER A 253 -8.15 -21.78 11.88
C SER A 253 -8.51 -20.82 10.75
N ILE A 254 -9.23 -21.31 9.73
CA ILE A 254 -9.76 -20.46 8.66
C ILE A 254 -11.04 -19.77 9.17
N VAL A 255 -11.08 -18.45 9.06
CA VAL A 255 -12.25 -17.63 9.37
C VAL A 255 -13.19 -17.64 8.19
N ASP A 256 -14.41 -18.13 8.41
CA ASP A 256 -15.50 -17.99 7.46
C ASP A 256 -15.96 -16.52 7.42
N ARG A 257 -15.76 -15.83 6.28
CA ARG A 257 -16.21 -14.45 6.05
C ARG A 257 -17.52 -14.40 5.23
N GLY A 258 -18.21 -15.53 5.11
CA GLY A 258 -19.47 -15.69 4.40
C GLY A 258 -19.32 -15.62 2.87
N LYS A 259 -20.45 -15.71 2.16
CA LYS A 259 -20.45 -15.53 0.70
C LYS A 259 -20.22 -14.06 0.36
N ARG A 260 -19.37 -13.81 -0.64
CA ARG A 260 -19.07 -12.47 -1.16
C ARG A 260 -19.35 -12.44 -2.67
N PRO A 261 -20.09 -11.44 -3.19
CA PRO A 261 -20.32 -11.32 -4.63
C PRO A 261 -18.98 -11.33 -5.39
N GLY A 262 -18.91 -12.14 -6.44
CA GLY A 262 -17.70 -12.27 -7.28
C GLY A 262 -16.56 -13.12 -6.69
N LEU A 263 -16.68 -13.62 -5.47
CA LEU A 263 -15.70 -14.56 -4.90
C LEU A 263 -16.31 -15.96 -4.84
N SER A 264 -15.64 -16.91 -5.49
CA SER A 264 -15.96 -18.34 -5.41
C SER A 264 -15.32 -18.95 -4.15
N PRO A 265 -15.89 -20.02 -3.56
CA PRO A 265 -15.21 -20.75 -2.49
C PRO A 265 -13.96 -21.47 -3.02
N GLY A 266 -13.01 -21.76 -2.13
CA GLY A 266 -11.91 -22.68 -2.41
C GLY A 266 -12.37 -24.13 -2.61
N MET A 267 -11.47 -24.95 -3.13
CA MET A 267 -11.81 -26.30 -3.57
C MET A 267 -11.25 -27.36 -2.62
N ALA A 268 -12.09 -27.97 -1.78
CA ALA A 268 -11.67 -29.03 -0.85
C ALA A 268 -10.92 -30.18 -1.54
N LEU A 269 -11.38 -30.61 -2.72
CA LEU A 269 -10.78 -31.69 -3.52
C LEU A 269 -9.38 -31.35 -4.07
N TRP A 270 -8.95 -30.10 -4.00
CA TRP A 270 -7.63 -29.66 -4.46
C TRP A 270 -6.57 -29.69 -3.34
N SER A 271 -7.01 -29.98 -2.12
CA SER A 271 -6.16 -30.36 -1.00
C SER A 271 -5.76 -31.83 -1.08
N LYS A 272 -4.72 -32.24 -0.35
CA LYS A 272 -4.25 -33.63 -0.33
C LYS A 272 -5.20 -34.55 0.43
N THR A 273 -5.93 -34.02 1.42
CA THR A 273 -6.83 -34.81 2.28
C THR A 273 -8.32 -34.60 1.99
N GLY A 274 -8.68 -33.70 1.07
CA GLY A 274 -10.08 -33.35 0.83
C GLY A 274 -10.69 -32.47 1.93
N SER A 275 -9.90 -31.57 2.53
CA SER A 275 -10.31 -30.82 3.71
C SER A 275 -11.44 -29.82 3.42
N GLU A 276 -12.59 -30.05 4.04
CA GLU A 276 -13.79 -29.21 3.92
C GLU A 276 -13.58 -27.78 4.44
N GLU A 277 -12.63 -27.57 5.36
CA GLU A 277 -12.27 -26.25 5.88
C GLU A 277 -11.83 -25.29 4.76
N LEU A 278 -11.26 -25.81 3.68
CA LEU A 278 -10.78 -25.00 2.55
C LEU A 278 -11.90 -24.36 1.74
N LYS A 279 -13.16 -24.82 1.88
CA LYS A 279 -14.32 -24.15 1.28
C LYS A 279 -14.57 -22.76 1.87
N LYS A 280 -14.00 -22.45 3.04
CA LYS A 280 -14.03 -21.12 3.68
C LYS A 280 -13.01 -20.15 3.08
N THR A 281 -12.09 -20.63 2.25
CA THR A 281 -11.17 -19.77 1.46
C THR A 281 -11.89 -19.24 0.22
N TYR A 282 -11.27 -18.27 -0.45
CA TYR A 282 -11.84 -17.62 -1.63
C TYR A 282 -10.95 -17.75 -2.85
N ARG A 283 -11.58 -17.90 -4.01
CA ARG A 283 -10.98 -17.80 -5.33
C ARG A 283 -11.74 -16.76 -6.16
N ILE A 284 -10.99 -15.90 -6.83
CA ILE A 284 -11.49 -14.99 -7.85
C ILE A 284 -11.04 -15.56 -9.18
N TRP A 285 -12.01 -15.84 -10.06
CA TRP A 285 -11.76 -16.45 -11.36
C TRP A 285 -12.10 -15.46 -12.47
N PRO A 286 -11.22 -15.30 -13.48
CA PRO A 286 -11.42 -14.31 -14.55
C PRO A 286 -12.65 -14.58 -15.42
N HIS A 287 -13.15 -15.82 -15.48
CA HIS A 287 -14.35 -16.20 -16.23
C HIS A 287 -15.66 -16.14 -15.41
N LYS A 288 -15.57 -15.83 -14.11
CA LYS A 288 -16.74 -15.71 -13.20
C LYS A 288 -16.93 -14.29 -12.69
N SER A 289 -15.86 -13.50 -12.67
CA SER A 289 -15.82 -12.17 -12.08
C SER A 289 -14.85 -11.28 -12.85
N GLU A 290 -15.15 -9.98 -12.90
CA GLU A 290 -14.30 -8.99 -13.57
C GLU A 290 -13.05 -8.70 -12.72
N GLY A 291 -11.98 -9.48 -12.96
CA GLY A 291 -10.70 -9.41 -12.29
C GLY A 291 -9.69 -10.39 -12.90
N GLU A 292 -8.41 -10.24 -12.55
CA GLU A 292 -7.32 -11.07 -13.09
C GLU A 292 -7.23 -12.46 -12.44
N GLY A 293 -7.56 -12.53 -11.16
CA GLY A 293 -7.64 -13.77 -10.40
C GLY A 293 -6.75 -13.75 -9.16
N HIS A 294 -7.28 -14.28 -8.06
CA HIS A 294 -6.62 -14.33 -6.76
C HIS A 294 -7.13 -15.52 -5.94
N PHE A 295 -6.29 -16.04 -5.06
CA PHE A 295 -6.69 -16.90 -3.95
C PHE A 295 -6.52 -16.14 -2.63
N LEU A 296 -7.45 -16.31 -1.69
CA LEU A 296 -7.42 -15.66 -0.38
C LEU A 296 -7.84 -16.62 0.73
N ALA A 297 -7.08 -16.67 1.82
CA ALA A 297 -7.45 -17.38 3.04
C ALA A 297 -7.30 -16.43 4.24
N VAL A 298 -8.36 -16.31 5.04
CA VAL A 298 -8.35 -15.53 6.28
C VAL A 298 -8.11 -16.48 7.44
N LEU A 299 -7.02 -16.29 8.16
CA LEU A 299 -6.57 -17.14 9.25
C LEU A 299 -6.68 -16.40 10.58
N LYS A 300 -7.15 -17.08 11.61
CA LYS A 300 -7.18 -16.58 12.99
C LYS A 300 -6.27 -17.42 13.85
N ARG A 301 -5.37 -16.78 14.58
CA ARG A 301 -4.61 -17.44 15.66
C ARG A 301 -5.47 -17.48 16.92
N GLY A 302 -5.58 -18.64 17.53
CA GLY A 302 -6.24 -18.86 18.81
C GLY A 302 -5.46 -18.24 19.98
N GLY A 303 -6.03 -18.39 21.17
CA GLY A 303 -5.47 -17.83 22.40
C GLY A 303 -5.81 -16.36 22.62
N GLU A 304 -5.58 -15.91 23.85
CA GLU A 304 -5.80 -14.53 24.27
C GLU A 304 -4.48 -13.76 24.23
N ALA A 305 -4.56 -12.47 23.89
CA ALA A 305 -3.39 -11.61 23.89
C ALA A 305 -2.81 -11.53 25.31
N GLY A 306 -1.59 -12.06 25.49
CA GLY A 306 -0.82 -11.90 26.71
C GLY A 306 -0.36 -10.44 26.93
N PRO A 307 0.27 -10.14 28.07
CA PRO A 307 0.83 -8.81 28.32
C PRO A 307 1.85 -8.43 27.23
N GLU A 308 1.89 -7.16 26.85
CA GLU A 308 2.84 -6.71 25.84
C GLU A 308 4.28 -6.98 26.28
N ARG A 309 5.04 -7.62 25.39
CA ARG A 309 6.48 -7.83 25.58
C ARG A 309 7.17 -6.46 25.70
N LYS A 310 8.02 -6.28 26.72
CA LYS A 310 8.86 -5.08 26.84
C LYS A 310 9.81 -5.02 25.65
N ARG A 311 9.78 -3.90 24.92
CA ARG A 311 10.66 -3.64 23.78
C ARG A 311 11.37 -2.29 23.97
N SER A 312 12.59 -2.19 23.48
CA SER A 312 13.32 -0.92 23.50
C SER A 312 12.72 0.05 22.47
N CYS A 313 12.63 1.32 22.85
CA CYS A 313 12.30 2.39 21.92
C CYS A 313 13.53 2.77 21.09
N PRO A 314 13.35 3.30 19.87
CA PRO A 314 14.41 3.95 19.11
C PRO A 314 15.10 5.07 19.90
N SER A 315 16.35 5.35 19.54
CA SER A 315 17.09 6.49 20.09
C SER A 315 16.60 7.78 19.41
N TYR A 316 15.63 8.45 20.04
CA TYR A 316 15.08 9.70 19.53
C TYR A 316 16.05 10.88 19.66
N LEU A 317 15.84 11.90 18.83
CA LEU A 317 16.60 13.14 18.81
C LEU A 317 16.43 13.87 20.16
N LYS A 318 17.55 14.03 20.88
CA LYS A 318 17.58 14.74 22.17
C LYS A 318 18.03 16.19 22.05
N ASP A 319 18.76 16.51 20.99
CA ASP A 319 19.35 17.83 20.79
C ASP A 319 18.30 18.82 20.28
N LYS A 320 17.88 19.73 21.16
CA LYS A 320 16.91 20.78 20.84
C LYS A 320 17.44 21.81 19.85
N SER A 321 18.77 21.96 19.72
CA SER A 321 19.35 22.93 18.78
C SER A 321 19.10 22.52 17.33
N VAL A 322 19.18 21.22 17.02
CA VAL A 322 18.91 20.62 15.70
C VAL A 322 17.42 20.72 15.35
N TRP A 323 16.54 20.62 16.36
CA TRP A 323 15.09 20.71 16.18
C TRP A 323 14.58 22.15 15.98
N LYS A 324 15.33 23.16 16.43
CA LYS A 324 14.86 24.55 16.51
C LYS A 324 14.42 25.12 15.16
N GLU A 325 15.17 24.90 14.10
CA GLU A 325 14.82 25.38 12.76
C GLU A 325 13.56 24.71 12.21
N ALA A 326 13.36 23.41 12.50
CA ALA A 326 12.15 22.69 12.11
C ALA A 326 10.94 23.20 12.92
N GLU A 327 11.10 23.44 14.21
CA GLU A 327 10.05 23.98 15.08
C GLU A 327 9.57 25.36 14.63
N VAL A 328 10.51 26.27 14.32
CA VAL A 328 10.20 27.61 13.79
C VAL A 328 9.45 27.49 12.47
N PHE A 329 9.95 26.65 11.55
CA PHE A 329 9.29 26.42 10.27
C PHE A 329 7.87 25.88 10.43
N LEU A 330 7.65 24.90 11.32
CA LEU A 330 6.31 24.33 11.55
C LEU A 330 5.34 25.37 12.10
N LYS A 331 5.79 26.26 12.98
CA LYS A 331 4.98 27.39 13.50
C LYS A 331 4.63 28.43 12.43
N GLU A 332 5.49 28.62 11.44
CA GLU A 332 5.22 29.51 10.30
C GLU A 332 4.31 28.86 9.23
N LEU A 333 4.37 27.53 9.11
CA LEU A 333 3.60 26.78 8.11
C LEU A 333 2.18 26.45 8.60
N LEU A 334 2.04 25.97 9.83
CA LEU A 334 0.85 25.26 10.31
C LEU A 334 -0.09 26.13 11.12
N VAL A 335 -1.38 25.82 11.03
CA VAL A 335 -2.42 26.40 11.90
C VAL A 335 -2.30 25.84 13.33
N LYS A 336 -1.98 24.54 13.46
CA LYS A 336 -1.82 23.81 14.72
C LYS A 336 -0.46 23.11 14.79
N PRO A 337 0.64 23.85 15.02
CA PRO A 337 1.98 23.28 15.04
C PRO A 337 2.19 22.21 16.11
N GLU A 338 1.42 22.23 17.21
CA GLU A 338 1.49 21.29 18.34
C GLU A 338 1.35 19.82 17.94
N VAL A 339 0.62 19.53 16.84
CA VAL A 339 0.48 18.18 16.28
C VAL A 339 1.84 17.55 15.95
N PHE A 340 2.83 18.38 15.58
CA PHE A 340 4.18 17.95 15.30
C PHE A 340 5.18 18.35 16.40
N THR A 341 5.05 19.54 17.00
CA THR A 341 6.05 20.04 17.95
C THR A 341 6.04 19.33 19.29
N ASP A 342 4.91 18.74 19.68
CA ASP A 342 4.77 18.04 20.97
C ASP A 342 5.19 16.56 20.86
N ARG A 343 5.47 16.09 19.65
CA ARG A 343 5.94 14.74 19.37
C ARG A 343 7.42 14.62 19.71
N LYS A 344 7.82 13.47 20.26
CA LYS A 344 9.22 13.18 20.65
C LYS A 344 9.89 12.17 19.72
N GLU A 345 9.14 11.51 18.84
CA GLU A 345 9.60 10.37 18.03
C GLU A 345 10.41 10.80 16.79
N TYR A 346 11.16 11.90 16.92
CA TYR A 346 12.02 12.39 15.85
C TYR A 346 13.34 11.63 15.83
N ILE A 347 13.80 11.26 14.64
CA ILE A 347 15.14 10.75 14.42
C ILE A 347 15.82 11.47 13.27
N LEU A 348 17.15 11.39 13.25
CA LEU A 348 17.97 12.03 12.24
C LEU A 348 18.85 10.98 11.53
N PHE A 349 18.76 10.94 10.21
CA PHE A 349 19.67 10.18 9.35
C PHE A 349 20.50 11.16 8.51
N GLY A 350 21.72 11.46 8.94
CA GLY A 350 22.52 12.54 8.36
C GLY A 350 21.86 13.90 8.59
N GLU A 351 21.39 14.55 7.52
CA GLU A 351 20.62 15.80 7.61
C GLU A 351 19.10 15.58 7.48
N GLN A 352 18.65 14.33 7.31
CA GLN A 352 17.25 14.01 7.03
C GLN A 352 16.47 13.75 8.32
N LEU A 353 15.45 14.56 8.56
CA LEU A 353 14.60 14.49 9.75
C LEU A 353 13.35 13.67 9.46
N TYR A 354 13.08 12.68 10.32
CA TYR A 354 11.90 11.82 10.23
C TYR A 354 11.11 11.84 11.53
N LEU A 355 9.79 11.76 11.42
CA LEU A 355 8.88 11.50 12.53
C LEU A 355 8.42 10.04 12.48
N LEU A 356 8.70 9.28 13.53
CA LEU A 356 8.33 7.87 13.63
C LEU A 356 6.90 7.71 14.17
N PRO A 357 6.24 6.59 13.83
CA PRO A 357 5.05 6.16 14.56
C PRO A 357 5.36 5.92 16.05
N PRO A 358 4.46 6.26 16.99
CA PRO A 358 4.67 6.06 18.43
C PRO A 358 4.94 4.60 18.85
N GLU A 359 4.32 3.65 18.15
CA GLU A 359 4.42 2.21 18.41
C GLU A 359 5.76 1.62 17.95
N MET A 360 6.59 2.43 17.30
CA MET A 360 7.83 1.98 16.71
C MET A 360 8.82 1.48 17.75
N ILE A 361 9.40 0.31 17.48
CA ILE A 361 10.45 -0.29 18.31
C ILE A 361 11.83 -0.01 17.72
N ASP A 362 12.87 -0.18 18.53
CA ASP A 362 14.26 -0.01 18.07
C ASP A 362 14.58 -0.88 16.85
N LEU A 363 15.00 -0.27 15.74
CA LEU A 363 15.37 -0.95 14.49
C LEU A 363 16.84 -1.32 14.37
N LYS A 364 17.63 -1.28 15.46
CA LYS A 364 19.01 -1.75 15.41
C LYS A 364 19.08 -3.15 14.77
N GLY A 365 19.85 -3.26 13.69
CA GLY A 365 20.02 -4.48 12.90
C GLY A 365 19.05 -4.67 11.74
N ILE A 366 18.05 -3.78 11.57
CA ILE A 366 17.05 -3.86 10.50
C ILE A 366 17.31 -2.78 9.45
N LYS A 367 17.44 -3.21 8.19
CA LYS A 367 17.58 -2.34 7.03
C LYS A 367 16.26 -1.61 6.77
N THR A 368 16.29 -0.33 7.08
CA THR A 368 15.13 0.55 7.02
C THR A 368 15.26 1.47 5.81
N VAL A 369 14.31 1.39 4.88
CA VAL A 369 14.27 2.26 3.69
C VAL A 369 13.58 3.58 4.02
N ARG A 370 12.50 3.53 4.81
CA ARG A 370 11.75 4.71 5.26
C ARG A 370 11.27 4.46 6.71
N PRO A 371 11.76 5.19 7.71
CA PRO A 371 11.46 4.93 9.12
C PRO A 371 10.13 5.55 9.60
N GLY A 372 9.42 6.31 8.76
CA GLY A 372 8.23 7.08 9.13
C GLY A 372 7.99 8.24 8.16
N LEU A 373 7.31 9.28 8.63
CA LEU A 373 7.09 10.49 7.85
C LEU A 373 8.42 11.26 7.69
N HIS A 374 8.88 11.42 6.44
CA HIS A 374 10.00 12.30 6.15
C HIS A 374 9.54 13.74 6.33
N MET A 375 10.12 14.47 7.28
CA MET A 375 9.71 15.86 7.56
C MET A 375 10.42 16.84 6.62
N GLY A 376 11.70 16.60 6.35
CA GLY A 376 12.53 17.50 5.57
C GLY A 376 14.01 17.31 5.82
N THR A 377 14.79 18.27 5.35
CA THR A 377 16.24 18.32 5.50
C THR A 377 16.62 19.51 6.37
N ILE A 378 17.44 19.24 7.39
CA ILE A 378 18.05 20.27 8.24
C ILE A 378 19.29 20.79 7.54
N LYS A 379 19.31 22.10 7.26
CA LYS A 379 20.46 22.81 6.69
C LYS A 379 20.98 23.81 7.71
N LYS A 380 22.18 24.34 7.46
CA LYS A 380 22.74 25.42 8.29
C LYS A 380 21.77 26.60 8.37
N ASN A 381 21.22 26.85 9.56
CA ASN A 381 20.28 27.93 9.89
C ASN A 381 18.94 27.89 9.12
N ARG A 382 18.54 26.76 8.51
CA ARG A 382 17.22 26.66 7.87
C ARG A 382 16.72 25.21 7.79
N PHE A 383 15.40 25.07 7.74
CA PHE A 383 14.73 23.82 7.43
C PHE A 383 14.16 23.84 6.02
N GLU A 384 14.36 22.76 5.26
CA GLU A 384 13.75 22.55 3.94
C GLU A 384 12.72 21.42 4.05
N PRO A 385 11.41 21.71 3.96
CA PRO A 385 10.38 20.69 4.08
C PRO A 385 10.47 19.67 2.96
N SER A 386 10.14 18.41 3.29
CA SER A 386 10.07 17.34 2.31
C SER A 386 8.80 17.43 1.46
N HIS A 387 8.81 16.71 0.34
CA HIS A 387 7.61 16.47 -0.44
C HIS A 387 6.59 15.59 0.30
N ALA A 388 7.08 14.61 1.07
CA ALA A 388 6.24 13.76 1.93
C ALA A 388 5.39 14.55 2.92
N LEU A 389 5.96 15.58 3.54
CA LEU A 389 5.22 16.45 4.47
C LEU A 389 4.11 17.18 3.72
N ALA A 390 4.38 17.70 2.52
CA ALA A 390 3.35 18.35 1.69
C ALA A 390 2.17 17.41 1.42
N LEU A 391 2.46 16.17 1.02
CA LEU A 391 1.45 15.17 0.68
C LEU A 391 0.69 14.65 1.90
N CYS A 392 1.21 14.80 3.12
CA CYS A 392 0.51 14.44 4.35
C CYS A 392 -0.47 15.54 4.81
N LEU A 393 -0.20 16.80 4.50
CA LEU A 393 -0.96 17.96 4.97
C LEU A 393 -2.21 18.20 4.13
N LYS A 394 -3.23 18.79 4.76
CA LYS A 394 -4.44 19.29 4.11
C LYS A 394 -4.46 20.82 4.09
N LYS A 395 -5.42 21.38 3.36
CA LYS A 395 -5.58 22.83 3.19
C LYS A 395 -5.78 23.55 4.52
N GLU A 396 -6.55 22.94 5.41
CA GLU A 396 -6.89 23.40 6.75
C GLU A 396 -5.73 23.32 7.74
N ASP A 397 -4.69 22.54 7.44
CA ASP A 397 -3.54 22.40 8.33
C ASP A 397 -2.55 23.56 8.21
N VAL A 398 -2.62 24.34 7.11
CA VAL A 398 -1.60 25.33 6.75
C VAL A 398 -2.13 26.77 6.71
N LEU A 399 -1.25 27.72 7.02
CA LEU A 399 -1.54 29.15 7.00
C LEU A 399 -1.53 29.72 5.56
N GLN A 400 -0.72 29.15 4.67
CA GLN A 400 -0.55 29.62 3.28
C GLN A 400 -0.66 28.50 2.26
N TRP A 401 -1.51 28.70 1.26
CA TRP A 401 -1.80 27.70 0.23
C TRP A 401 -2.17 28.31 -1.11
N ALA A 402 -2.03 27.52 -2.17
CA ALA A 402 -2.36 27.82 -3.55
C ALA A 402 -3.09 26.61 -4.16
N ASP A 403 -4.33 26.78 -4.61
CA ASP A 403 -5.19 25.69 -5.09
C ASP A 403 -5.42 25.84 -6.59
N ILE A 404 -4.64 25.10 -7.38
CA ILE A 404 -4.60 25.22 -8.84
C ILE A 404 -5.46 24.10 -9.42
N PRO A 405 -6.52 24.39 -10.21
CA PRO A 405 -7.36 23.34 -10.79
C PRO A 405 -6.57 22.31 -11.60
N SER A 406 -6.95 21.03 -11.56
CA SER A 406 -6.20 19.95 -12.23
C SER A 406 -6.11 20.08 -13.75
N ASP A 407 -7.07 20.77 -14.37
CA ASP A 407 -7.11 21.05 -15.81
C ASP A 407 -6.45 22.40 -16.19
N HIS A 408 -5.99 23.18 -15.21
CA HIS A 408 -5.36 24.47 -15.46
C HIS A 408 -3.91 24.32 -15.96
N GLU A 409 -3.49 25.17 -16.90
CA GLU A 409 -2.15 25.10 -17.50
C GLU A 409 -1.00 25.24 -16.49
N ASP A 410 -1.21 26.02 -15.43
CA ASP A 410 -0.20 26.21 -14.37
C ASP A 410 0.03 24.95 -13.55
N MET A 411 -0.94 24.04 -13.44
CA MET A 411 -0.72 22.74 -12.80
C MET A 411 0.27 21.91 -13.61
N MET A 412 0.13 21.93 -14.94
CA MET A 412 1.09 21.29 -15.85
C MET A 412 2.47 21.93 -15.77
N LYS A 413 2.55 23.27 -15.70
CA LYS A 413 3.83 23.98 -15.48
C LYS A 413 4.45 23.59 -14.13
N TYR A 414 3.64 23.48 -13.08
CA TYR A 414 4.09 23.05 -11.75
C TYR A 414 4.65 21.62 -11.77
N LEU A 415 3.93 20.67 -12.36
CA LEU A 415 4.40 19.28 -12.48
C LEU A 415 5.65 19.14 -13.36
N LYS A 416 5.86 20.05 -14.32
CA LYS A 416 7.11 20.16 -15.11
C LYS A 416 8.25 20.86 -14.36
N GLY A 417 8.03 21.32 -13.12
CA GLY A 417 9.03 21.99 -12.31
C GLY A 417 9.26 23.46 -12.65
N GLN A 418 8.35 24.10 -13.39
CA GLN A 418 8.44 25.50 -13.79
C GLN A 418 7.92 26.43 -12.68
N THR A 419 8.40 27.66 -12.66
CA THR A 419 7.95 28.72 -11.74
C THR A 419 6.63 29.33 -12.22
N LEU A 420 5.77 29.71 -11.29
CA LEU A 420 4.51 30.40 -11.59
C LEU A 420 4.62 31.88 -11.20
N SER A 421 4.06 32.78 -12.01
CA SER A 421 4.18 34.23 -11.82
C SER A 421 2.80 34.88 -11.62
N ALA A 422 2.74 35.89 -10.75
CA ALA A 422 1.53 36.67 -10.53
C ALA A 422 1.18 37.56 -11.74
N PRO A 423 -0.10 37.97 -11.92
CA PRO A 423 -1.25 37.64 -11.07
C PRO A 423 -1.71 36.19 -11.26
N PHE A 424 -2.13 35.55 -10.16
CA PHE A 424 -2.65 34.18 -10.20
C PHE A 424 -4.15 34.21 -10.47
N SER A 425 -4.62 33.37 -11.40
CA SER A 425 -6.04 33.24 -11.80
C SER A 425 -6.84 32.28 -10.91
N TRP A 426 -6.18 31.63 -9.96
CA TRP A 426 -6.73 30.55 -9.15
C TRP A 426 -6.75 30.91 -7.65
N PRO A 427 -7.60 30.24 -6.83
CA PRO A 427 -7.73 30.55 -5.41
C PRO A 427 -6.43 30.36 -4.63
N ALA A 428 -6.07 31.36 -3.83
CA ALA A 428 -4.84 31.32 -3.02
C ALA A 428 -4.99 32.11 -1.72
N ARG A 429 -4.31 31.66 -0.67
CA ARG A 429 -4.08 32.42 0.56
C ARG A 429 -2.57 32.66 0.69
N LEU A 430 -2.11 33.81 0.22
CA LEU A 430 -0.70 34.19 0.14
C LEU A 430 -0.46 35.47 0.96
N GLU A 431 -0.31 35.31 2.27
CA GLU A 431 -0.22 36.45 3.20
C GLU A 431 1.20 37.05 3.27
N GLN A 432 2.23 36.23 3.05
CA GLN A 432 3.63 36.66 3.20
C GLN A 432 4.58 35.92 2.26
N LYS A 433 5.83 36.38 2.17
CA LYS A 433 6.88 35.61 1.50
C LYS A 433 7.15 34.35 2.32
N GLY A 434 7.33 33.19 1.66
CA GLY A 434 7.55 31.95 2.40
C GLY A 434 7.12 30.70 1.65
N TRP A 435 7.01 29.62 2.39
CA TRP A 435 6.55 28.33 1.88
C TRP A 435 5.03 28.32 1.72
N VAL A 436 4.56 27.69 0.64
CA VAL A 436 3.15 27.62 0.26
C VAL A 436 2.83 26.18 -0.08
N LEU A 437 1.79 25.62 0.54
CA LEU A 437 1.26 24.32 0.14
C LEU A 437 0.56 24.45 -1.21
N ILE A 438 0.95 23.64 -2.18
CA ILE A 438 0.30 23.59 -3.50
C ILE A 438 -0.73 22.48 -3.45
N LEU A 439 -1.94 22.80 -3.90
CA LEU A 439 -3.05 21.88 -4.04
C LEU A 439 -3.53 21.82 -5.49
N THR A 440 -4.17 20.71 -5.82
CA THR A 440 -4.98 20.53 -7.02
C THR A 440 -6.39 20.11 -6.62
N ASP A 441 -7.38 20.94 -6.92
CA ASP A 441 -8.79 20.71 -6.56
C ASP A 441 -8.96 20.36 -5.07
N GLY A 442 -8.22 21.06 -4.20
CA GLY A 442 -8.21 20.84 -2.75
C GLY A 442 -7.30 19.71 -2.24
N PHE A 443 -6.64 18.93 -3.10
CA PHE A 443 -5.70 17.88 -2.70
C PHE A 443 -4.26 18.37 -2.73
N SER A 444 -3.54 18.25 -1.62
CA SER A 444 -2.12 18.60 -1.57
C SER A 444 -1.27 17.77 -2.53
N ILE A 445 -0.46 18.45 -3.33
CA ILE A 445 0.38 17.85 -4.39
C ILE A 445 1.86 18.24 -4.24
N GLY A 446 2.21 19.19 -3.37
CA GLY A 446 3.60 19.55 -3.12
C GLY A 446 3.78 20.92 -2.48
N PHE A 447 5.01 21.42 -2.47
CA PHE A 447 5.33 22.77 -1.99
C PHE A 447 5.76 23.69 -3.13
N GLY A 448 5.56 24.98 -2.91
CA GLY A 448 6.22 26.09 -3.60
C GLY A 448 6.77 27.09 -2.59
N LYS A 449 7.58 28.04 -3.06
CA LYS A 449 8.11 29.12 -2.23
C LYS A 449 7.89 30.49 -2.89
N LEU A 450 7.04 31.31 -2.28
CA LEU A 450 6.67 32.63 -2.79
C LEU A 450 7.76 33.66 -2.46
N ALA A 451 8.27 34.33 -3.49
CA ALA A 451 9.19 35.46 -3.35
C ALA A 451 9.00 36.46 -4.51
N ALA A 452 8.76 37.73 -4.18
CA ALA A 452 8.64 38.83 -5.15
C ALA A 452 7.63 38.56 -6.29
N GLY A 453 6.43 38.06 -5.94
CA GLY A 453 5.38 37.76 -6.92
C GLY A 453 5.62 36.49 -7.77
N ILE A 454 6.70 35.75 -7.51
CA ILE A 454 7.03 34.50 -8.18
C ILE A 454 6.91 33.35 -7.18
N LEU A 455 6.17 32.31 -7.55
CA LEU A 455 6.10 31.06 -6.83
C LEU A 455 7.16 30.10 -7.38
N LYS A 456 8.26 29.95 -6.63
CA LYS A 456 9.34 29.02 -6.97
C LYS A 456 8.89 27.59 -6.73
N ASN A 457 9.15 26.74 -7.71
CA ASN A 457 8.72 25.35 -7.71
C ASN A 457 9.64 24.47 -6.85
N HIS A 458 9.05 23.72 -5.92
CA HIS A 458 9.74 22.73 -5.10
C HIS A 458 9.23 21.30 -5.32
N TYR A 459 8.56 21.04 -6.45
CA TYR A 459 8.20 19.69 -6.88
C TYR A 459 9.47 18.87 -7.18
N PRO A 460 9.57 17.62 -6.66
CA PRO A 460 10.80 16.83 -6.75
C PRO A 460 11.29 16.63 -8.18
N LYS A 461 12.58 16.88 -8.42
CA LYS A 461 13.18 16.77 -9.76
C LYS A 461 12.96 15.42 -10.43
N GLY A 462 13.03 14.34 -9.67
CA GLY A 462 12.84 12.97 -10.18
C GLY A 462 11.40 12.59 -10.49
N LEU A 463 10.42 13.41 -10.10
CA LEU A 463 8.99 13.19 -10.38
C LEU A 463 8.46 14.12 -11.48
N ARG A 464 9.26 15.08 -11.95
CA ARG A 464 8.81 16.08 -12.92
C ARG A 464 8.35 15.42 -14.21
N TRP A 465 7.21 15.88 -14.70
CA TRP A 465 6.69 15.43 -15.99
C TRP A 465 7.60 15.91 -17.11
N MET A 466 7.80 15.05 -18.11
CA MET A 466 8.54 15.35 -19.33
C MET A 466 7.66 15.99 -20.39
#